data_AF-A0A3M8T1S4-F1
#
_entry.id   AF-A0A3M8T1S4-F1
#
_cell.length_a   1.000
_cell.length_b   1.000
_cell.length_c   1.000
_cell.angle_alpha   90.00
_cell.angle_beta   90.00
_cell.angle_gamma   90.00
#
_symmetry.space_group_name_H-M   'P 1'
#
loop_
_entity.id
_entity.type
_entity.pdbx_description
1 polymer ?
#
loop_
_entity_poly.entity_id
_entity_poly.type
_entity_poly.pdbx_seq_one_letter_code
_entity_poly.pdbx_strand_id
1 'polypeptide(L)'
;MPALCDYTNVYNTALAVLKEKGYQLWYNPASEMFGAERDGWDFLADTPSALLGMVAIYESSTPGQYSDYWWRKDAEQLYGRLPVEPRAYTSAVYQRRKET
;
A
#
# COMPACT_ATOMS: atom_id res chain seq x y z
N MET A 1 -9.68 -17.84 -9.40
CA MET A 1 -9.54 -16.39 -9.66
C MET A 1 -8.07 -16.04 -9.54
N PRO A 2 -7.47 -15.28 -10.46
CA PRO A 2 -6.17 -14.68 -10.20
C PRO A 2 -6.34 -13.68 -9.05
N ALA A 3 -5.64 -13.90 -7.94
CA ALA A 3 -5.67 -13.02 -6.78
C ALA A 3 -4.24 -12.70 -6.35
N LEU A 4 -4.00 -11.43 -6.02
CA LEU A 4 -2.79 -10.98 -5.34
C LEU A 4 -3.17 -10.74 -3.89
N CYS A 5 -2.49 -11.40 -2.96
CA CYS A 5 -2.72 -11.27 -1.52
C CYS A 5 -1.43 -10.89 -0.80
N ASP A 6 -1.56 -10.31 0.39
CA ASP A 6 -0.41 -10.02 1.23
C ASP A 6 0.16 -11.32 1.80
N TYR A 7 1.30 -11.74 1.25
CA TYR A 7 2.00 -12.96 1.63
C TYR A 7 3.47 -12.87 1.20
N THR A 8 4.32 -13.73 1.76
CA THR A 8 5.78 -13.64 1.59
C THR A 8 6.25 -13.70 0.13
N ASN A 9 5.45 -14.29 -0.77
CA ASN A 9 5.73 -14.33 -2.21
C ASN A 9 5.60 -12.96 -2.92
N VAL A 10 4.92 -11.98 -2.33
CA VAL A 10 4.81 -10.61 -2.90
C VAL A 10 5.75 -9.60 -2.23
N TYR A 11 6.35 -9.94 -1.09
CA TYR A 11 7.15 -9.03 -0.27
C TYR A 11 8.33 -8.43 -1.03
N ASN A 12 9.08 -9.24 -1.76
CA ASN A 12 10.20 -8.76 -2.58
C ASN A 12 9.73 -7.78 -3.66
N THR A 13 8.56 -8.03 -4.26
CA THR A 13 7.98 -7.13 -5.26
C THR A 13 7.63 -5.77 -4.64
N ALA A 14 7.03 -5.76 -3.45
CA ALA A 14 6.72 -4.52 -2.74
C ALA A 14 7.99 -3.71 -2.41
N LEU A 15 9.05 -4.36 -1.91
CA LEU A 15 10.33 -3.71 -1.63
C LEU A 15 10.99 -3.17 -2.92
N ALA A 16 10.94 -3.92 -4.01
CA ALA A 16 11.48 -3.48 -5.31
C ALA A 16 10.79 -2.20 -5.79
N VAL A 17 9.45 -2.15 -5.73
CA VAL A 17 8.67 -0.96 -6.10
C VAL A 17 9.05 0.25 -5.24
N LEU A 18 9.22 0.08 -3.93
CA LEU A 18 9.66 1.17 -3.05
C LEU A 18 11.07 1.64 -3.41
N LYS A 19 11.98 0.71 -3.71
CA LYS A 19 13.34 1.04 -4.12
C LYS A 19 13.38 1.82 -5.44
N GLU A 20 12.59 1.40 -6.43
CA GLU A 20 12.43 2.10 -7.72
C GLU A 20 11.85 3.51 -7.55
N LYS A 21 10.97 3.71 -6.58
CA LYS A 21 10.45 5.02 -6.17
C LYS A 21 11.47 5.91 -5.44
N GLY A 22 12.69 5.42 -5.21
CA GLY A 22 13.77 6.18 -4.59
C GLY A 22 13.78 6.19 -3.06
N TYR A 23 13.05 5.28 -2.41
CA TYR A 23 13.08 5.15 -0.96
C TYR A 23 14.37 4.46 -0.49
N GLN A 24 14.92 4.94 0.61
CA GLN A 24 15.84 4.15 1.43
C GLN A 24 15.02 3.11 2.21
N LEU A 25 15.47 1.86 2.26
CA LEU A 25 14.78 0.76 2.94
C LEU A 25 15.65 0.17 4.05
N TRP A 26 15.04 -0.25 5.15
CA TRP A 26 15.71 -1.01 6.21
C TRP A 26 14.74 -1.97 6.90
N TYR A 27 15.29 -2.86 7.71
CA TYR A 27 14.55 -3.65 8.68
C TYR A 27 15.05 -3.26 10.06
N ASN A 28 14.12 -3.01 11.00
CA ASN A 28 14.44 -2.72 12.38
C ASN A 28 14.21 -3.97 13.25
N PRO A 29 15.27 -4.65 13.72
CA PRO A 29 15.13 -5.86 14.53
C PRO A 29 14.49 -5.62 15.90
N ALA A 30 14.58 -4.40 16.45
CA ALA A 30 14.06 -4.10 17.79
C ALA A 30 12.54 -3.97 17.81
N SER A 31 11.96 -3.46 16.72
CA SER A 31 10.51 -3.34 16.54
C SER A 31 9.92 -4.41 15.62
N GLU A 32 10.76 -5.26 15.03
CA GLU A 32 10.39 -6.26 14.02
C GLU A 32 9.60 -5.67 12.82
N MET A 33 9.93 -4.44 12.42
CA MET A 33 9.23 -3.71 11.35
C MET A 33 10.14 -3.43 10.16
N PHE A 34 9.52 -3.37 8.98
CA PHE A 34 10.13 -2.83 7.77
C PHE A 34 9.99 -1.32 7.75
N GLY A 35 11.04 -0.63 7.32
CA GLY A 35 11.09 0.81 7.22
C GLY A 35 11.41 1.31 5.82
N ALA A 36 10.85 2.47 5.49
CA ALA A 36 11.19 3.25 4.31
C ALA A 36 11.31 4.74 4.66
N GLU A 37 12.24 5.44 4.03
CA GLU A 37 12.45 6.88 4.21
C GLU A 37 12.61 7.55 2.85
N ARG A 38 12.00 8.73 2.72
CA ARG A 38 12.28 9.69 1.65
C ARG A 38 11.92 11.10 2.08
N ASP A 39 12.80 12.06 1.79
CA ASP A 39 12.60 13.49 2.02
C ASP A 39 12.25 13.85 3.47
N GLY A 40 12.80 13.12 4.44
CA GLY A 40 12.58 13.33 5.88
C GLY A 40 11.30 12.69 6.42
N TRP A 41 10.62 11.85 5.63
CA TRP A 41 9.44 11.11 6.06
C TRP A 41 9.76 9.63 6.25
N ASP A 42 9.57 9.15 7.47
CA ASP A 42 9.71 7.74 7.83
C ASP A 42 8.36 7.01 7.74
N PHE A 43 8.41 5.79 7.19
CA PHE A 43 7.30 4.86 7.10
C PHE A 43 7.70 3.55 7.76
N LEU A 44 6.81 2.97 8.56
CA LEU A 44 7.02 1.70 9.25
C LEU A 44 5.80 0.80 9.08
N ALA A 45 6.04 -0.50 8.88
CA ALA A 45 4.97 -1.51 8.89
C ALA A 45 5.49 -2.92 9.18
N ASP A 46 4.59 -3.81 9.59
CA ASP A 46 4.90 -5.20 9.91
C ASP A 46 5.17 -6.06 8.67
N THR A 47 4.63 -5.69 7.50
CA THR A 47 4.87 -6.37 6.23
C THR A 47 5.33 -5.40 5.15
N PRO A 48 6.11 -5.84 4.15
CA PRO A 48 6.48 -5.00 3.02
C PRO A 48 5.30 -4.49 2.19
N SER A 49 4.22 -5.28 2.09
CA SER A 49 2.99 -4.83 1.41
C SER A 49 2.28 -3.73 2.20
N ALA A 50 2.23 -3.84 3.54
CA ALA A 50 1.71 -2.79 4.40
C ALA A 50 2.58 -1.52 4.34
N LEU A 51 3.91 -1.66 4.26
CA LEU A 51 4.84 -0.54 4.11
C LEU A 51 4.59 0.20 2.79
N LEU A 52 4.39 -0.53 1.69
CA LEU A 52 3.97 0.05 0.41
C LEU A 52 2.63 0.79 0.54
N GLY A 53 1.71 0.28 1.34
CA GLY A 53 0.45 0.95 1.69
C GLY A 53 0.64 2.28 2.43
N MET A 54 1.56 2.34 3.42
CA MET A 54 1.87 3.57 4.15
C MET A 54 2.44 4.65 3.22
N VAL A 55 3.34 4.26 2.34
CA VAL A 55 3.88 5.14 1.29
C VAL A 55 2.78 5.61 0.34
N ALA A 56 1.87 4.74 -0.08
CA ALA A 56 0.75 5.13 -0.94
C ALA A 56 -0.19 6.14 -0.26
N ILE A 57 -0.42 6.04 1.05
CA ILE A 57 -1.19 7.03 1.81
C ILE A 57 -0.49 8.39 1.76
N TYR A 58 0.82 8.42 2.02
CA TYR A 58 1.64 9.63 1.91
C TYR A 58 1.56 10.26 0.53
N GLU A 59 1.80 9.47 -0.52
CA GLU A 59 1.72 9.94 -1.91
C GLU A 59 0.30 10.46 -2.25
N SER A 60 -0.76 9.88 -1.68
CA SER A 60 -2.14 10.34 -1.92
C SER A 60 -2.47 11.68 -1.24
N SER A 61 -1.78 12.02 -0.16
CA SER A 61 -2.01 13.24 0.62
C SER A 61 -1.03 14.36 0.27
N THR A 62 0.19 14.01 -0.16
CA THR A 62 1.29 14.94 -0.49
C THR A 62 1.41 16.09 0.52
N PRO A 63 1.66 15.80 1.82
CA PRO A 63 1.71 16.84 2.84
C PRO A 63 2.89 17.80 2.59
N GLY A 64 2.61 19.09 2.40
CA GLY A 64 3.66 20.10 2.18
C GLY A 64 4.39 20.55 3.45
N GLN A 65 3.84 20.23 4.63
CA GLN A 65 4.43 20.52 5.92
C GLN A 65 3.97 19.48 6.95
N TYR A 66 4.75 19.29 8.01
CA TYR A 66 4.35 18.45 9.13
C TYR A 66 3.15 19.06 9.86
N SER A 67 2.10 18.26 10.04
CA SER A 67 0.99 18.55 10.95
C SER A 67 0.47 17.23 11.52
N ASP A 68 -0.07 17.28 12.74
CA ASP A 68 -0.68 16.10 13.34
C ASP A 68 -1.81 15.57 12.46
N TYR A 69 -1.88 14.24 12.32
CA TYR A 69 -2.90 13.53 11.55
C TYR A 69 -3.06 14.01 10.08
N TRP A 70 -1.98 14.46 9.43
CA TRP A 70 -2.01 14.93 8.04
C TRP A 70 -2.64 13.93 7.04
N TRP A 71 -2.67 12.64 7.37
CA TRP A 71 -3.26 11.58 6.56
C TRP A 71 -4.79 11.45 6.71
N ARG A 72 -5.39 12.10 7.70
CA ARG A 72 -6.82 11.94 8.02
C ARG A 72 -7.69 12.57 6.94
N LYS A 73 -8.63 11.79 6.42
CA LYS A 73 -9.69 12.26 5.52
C LYS A 73 -11.01 12.35 6.29
N ASP A 74 -11.78 13.40 6.05
CA ASP A 74 -13.17 13.48 6.51
C ASP A 74 -14.03 12.66 5.54
N ALA A 75 -14.23 11.39 5.85
CA ALA A 75 -14.85 10.41 4.97
C ALA A 75 -15.66 9.39 5.79
N GLU A 76 -16.42 8.55 5.08
CA GLU A 76 -17.15 7.44 5.67
C GLU A 76 -16.24 6.50 6.48
N GLN A 77 -16.71 6.03 7.63
CA GLN A 77 -16.02 5.03 8.45
C GLN A 77 -16.12 3.64 7.82
N LEU A 78 -15.12 3.25 7.03
CA LEU A 78 -15.10 1.97 6.32
C LEU A 78 -14.56 0.78 7.13
N TYR A 79 -13.65 1.03 8.08
CA TYR A 79 -13.01 -0.03 8.86
C TYR A 79 -14.05 -0.77 9.72
N GLY A 80 -14.16 -2.09 9.53
CA GLY A 80 -15.15 -2.95 10.19
C GLY A 80 -16.56 -2.91 9.57
N ARG A 81 -16.75 -2.19 8.45
CA ARG A 81 -18.06 -2.04 7.78
C ARG A 81 -18.06 -2.45 6.31
N LEU A 82 -17.00 -3.12 5.85
CA LEU A 82 -16.91 -3.62 4.48
C LEU A 82 -17.89 -4.78 4.24
N PRO A 83 -18.38 -4.97 2.99
CA PRO A 83 -19.14 -6.15 2.63
C PRO A 83 -18.34 -7.44 2.88
N VAL A 84 -19.04 -8.52 3.27
CA VAL A 84 -18.43 -9.84 3.49
C VAL A 84 -18.33 -10.69 2.22
N GLU A 85 -19.01 -10.28 1.14
CA GLU A 85 -19.01 -10.98 -0.15
C GLU A 85 -18.37 -10.12 -1.25
N PRO A 86 -17.43 -10.68 -2.05
CA PRO A 86 -16.90 -9.99 -3.21
C PRO A 86 -17.92 -9.94 -4.34
N ARG A 87 -17.74 -8.98 -5.26
CA ARG A 87 -18.51 -8.97 -6.51
C ARG A 87 -18.17 -10.21 -7.36
N ALA A 88 -19.14 -10.65 -8.17
CA ALA A 88 -18.91 -11.74 -9.13
C ALA A 88 -17.73 -11.42 -10.07
N TYR A 89 -16.84 -12.39 -10.26
CA TYR A 89 -15.66 -12.22 -11.12
C TYR A 89 -16.05 -11.99 -12.57
N THR A 90 -15.48 -10.94 -13.18
CA THR A 90 -15.56 -10.68 -14.63
C THR A 90 -14.15 -10.67 -15.21
N SER A 91 -13.91 -11.45 -16.27
CA SER A 91 -12.56 -11.53 -16.88
C SER A 91 -12.20 -10.26 -17.65
N ALA A 92 -11.04 -9.68 -17.33
CA ALA A 92 -10.45 -8.55 -18.07
C ALA A 92 -10.11 -8.91 -19.53
N VAL A 93 -9.82 -10.18 -19.82
CA VAL A 93 -9.53 -10.67 -21.19
C VAL A 93 -10.79 -10.64 -22.06
N TYR A 94 -11.96 -10.88 -21.47
CA TYR A 94 -13.23 -10.89 -22.18
C TYR A 94 -13.73 -9.47 -22.54
N GLN A 95 -13.45 -8.47 -21.70
CA GLN A 95 -13.84 -7.08 -21.96
C GLN A 95 -13.10 -6.48 -23.17
N ARG A 96 -11.78 -6.71 -23.30
CA ARG A 96 -11.00 -6.22 -24.44
C ARG A 96 -11.52 -6.69 -25.80
N ARG A 97 -12.14 -7.87 -25.88
CA ARG A 97 -12.68 -8.44 -27.13
C ARG A 97 -14.02 -7.85 -27.57
N LYS A 98 -14.72 -7.10 -26.72
CA LYS A 98 -15.98 -6.43 -27.09
C LYS A 98 -15.79 -4.99 -27.60
N GLU A 99 -14.61 -4.43 -27.40
CA GLU A 99 -14.25 -3.06 -27.78
C GLU A 99 -13.35 -3.00 -29.03
N THR A 100 -13.16 -4.14 -29.71
CA THR A 100 -12.45 -4.26 -31.00
C THR A 100 -13.42 -4.82 -32.04
#